data_AF-A0A956L3Q1-F1
#
_entry.id   AF-A0A956L3Q1-F1
#
_cell.length_a   1.000
_cell.length_b   1.000
_cell.length_c   1.000
_cell.angle_alpha   90.00
_cell.angle_beta   90.00
_cell.angle_gamma   90.00
#
_symmetry.space_group_name_H-M   'P 1'
#
loop_
_entity.id
_entity.type
_entity.pdbx_description
1 polymer ?
#
loop_
_entity_poly.entity_id
_entity_poly.type
_entity_poly.pdbx_seq_one_letter_code
_entity_poly.pdbx_strand_id
1 'polypeptide(L)'
;MDRRPLRLRALPLHAVLLLSVGCAGGDSVTSATFGPGNTLGPATTDTESTGQVTTFEPDTGMMTGGATEDTGRPDTGTDTGPDPDTGSDTGCAPEPEVCDGMDNDCNGMVDDGNPGGGEDCDTGLPSVCAAGQTACEGGSVVCNAIEMGTPEVCDNVDNDCNGMVDDGNPGGGAACNTGMPGVCAVGTNACQGGSVVCVPNETASAETCDGEDDDCNGVVDNGNPGGGGACVTGQPGICSAGTNTCTGGSIVCQQNTMAAPDEVCGNGLDDDCNGSVDDGCGGMCPFGLCESPGMPQTLGCDPCVDQVCAADAFCCSNQWDSICVGEVESVCMRADCIDPACAHLVCVEGAALAMACHPCVTTVCGSDAFCCSNTWDSICVDEVGSLCMLACPP
;
A
#
# COMPACT_ATOMS: atom_id res chain seq x y z
N MET A 1 -61.21 10.24 -2.78
CA MET A 1 -60.53 10.89 -1.65
C MET A 1 -59.07 10.44 -1.71
N ASP A 2 -58.34 10.73 -2.78
CA ASP A 2 -57.63 12.00 -3.05
C ASP A 2 -56.81 12.50 -1.84
N ARG A 3 -55.49 12.27 -1.89
CA ARG A 3 -54.43 13.14 -1.32
C ARG A 3 -53.02 12.67 -1.73
N ARG A 4 -52.63 13.18 -2.89
CA ARG A 4 -51.33 13.72 -3.37
C ARG A 4 -50.00 13.40 -2.64
N PRO A 5 -48.89 13.21 -3.39
CA PRO A 5 -47.52 13.09 -2.86
C PRO A 5 -46.88 14.42 -2.48
N LEU A 6 -46.01 14.40 -1.46
CA LEU A 6 -45.21 15.54 -0.98
C LEU A 6 -44.22 16.03 -2.05
N ARG A 7 -44.24 17.34 -2.32
CA ARG A 7 -43.17 18.04 -3.03
C ARG A 7 -42.12 18.49 -2.03
N LEU A 8 -40.89 17.97 -2.16
CA LEU A 8 -39.73 18.51 -1.45
C LEU A 8 -39.27 19.78 -2.18
N ARG A 9 -39.32 20.91 -1.47
CA ARG A 9 -38.89 22.22 -1.95
C ARG A 9 -37.37 22.35 -1.80
N ALA A 10 -36.71 22.76 -2.87
CA ALA A 10 -35.35 23.28 -2.86
C ALA A 10 -35.27 24.55 -1.99
N LEU A 11 -34.23 24.66 -1.16
CA LEU A 11 -33.78 25.90 -0.52
C LEU A 11 -32.44 26.35 -1.14
N PRO A 12 -32.18 27.66 -1.21
CA PRO A 12 -31.11 28.22 -2.03
C PRO A 12 -29.75 28.28 -1.31
N LEU A 13 -28.70 28.02 -2.10
CA LEU A 13 -27.31 28.40 -1.86
C LEU A 13 -27.20 29.83 -1.33
N HIS A 14 -26.58 30.00 -0.16
CA HIS A 14 -25.99 31.27 0.24
C HIS A 14 -24.49 31.09 0.42
N ALA A 15 -23.77 32.01 -0.22
CA ALA A 15 -22.34 32.11 -0.34
C ALA A 15 -21.64 32.15 1.03
N VAL A 16 -20.58 31.34 1.17
CA VAL A 16 -19.59 31.53 2.23
C VAL A 16 -18.42 32.31 1.64
N LEU A 17 -18.26 33.49 2.21
CA LEU A 17 -17.25 34.50 1.92
C LEU A 17 -15.86 33.99 2.31
N LEU A 18 -14.93 34.06 1.36
CA LEU A 18 -13.49 33.90 1.57
C LEU A 18 -12.98 35.01 2.50
N LEU A 19 -12.46 34.64 3.67
CA LEU A 19 -11.55 35.48 4.45
C LEU A 19 -10.18 34.81 4.50
N SER A 20 -9.26 35.42 3.76
CA SER A 20 -7.82 35.24 3.84
C SER A 20 -7.27 35.90 5.11
N VAL A 21 -6.57 35.13 5.93
CA VAL A 21 -5.61 35.64 6.90
C VAL A 21 -4.33 34.84 6.75
N GLY A 22 -3.30 35.50 6.20
CA GLY A 22 -1.94 35.00 6.23
C GLY A 22 -1.28 35.33 7.57
N CYS A 23 -0.39 34.45 8.01
CA CYS A 23 0.72 34.84 8.87
C CYS A 23 1.94 34.01 8.49
N ALA A 24 3.04 34.71 8.26
CA ALA A 24 4.34 34.22 7.85
C ALA A 24 5.24 33.92 9.07
N GLY A 25 6.30 33.15 8.82
CA GLY A 25 7.40 32.82 9.74
C GLY A 25 7.44 31.31 9.97
N GLY A 26 8.36 30.52 9.41
CA GLY A 26 9.75 30.79 9.07
C GLY A 26 10.61 30.19 10.17
N ASP A 27 11.13 28.98 9.96
CA ASP A 27 12.50 28.62 10.36
C ASP A 27 12.95 27.36 9.63
N SER A 28 14.05 27.54 8.92
CA SER A 28 14.76 26.57 8.13
C SER A 28 15.71 25.79 9.05
N VAL A 29 15.67 24.46 9.01
CA VAL A 29 16.83 23.65 9.37
C VAL A 29 17.22 22.76 8.20
N THR A 30 18.44 23.02 7.78
CA THR A 30 19.16 22.50 6.63
C THR A 30 19.40 21.01 6.70
N SER A 31 19.11 20.38 5.57
CA SER A 31 19.57 19.05 5.17
C SER A 31 21.10 18.98 5.16
N ALA A 32 21.68 17.96 5.80
CA ALA A 32 23.08 17.61 5.67
C ALA A 32 23.19 16.22 5.04
N THR A 33 23.46 16.22 3.75
CA THR A 33 23.86 15.08 2.94
C THR A 33 25.32 14.74 3.25
N PHE A 34 25.63 13.49 3.57
CA PHE A 34 26.98 12.92 3.39
C PHE A 34 26.87 11.60 2.64
N GLY A 35 27.47 11.58 1.44
CA GLY A 35 27.72 10.39 0.63
C GLY A 35 29.07 9.72 0.96
N PRO A 36 29.45 8.67 0.20
CA PRO A 36 29.91 7.40 0.78
C PRO A 36 31.40 7.06 0.60
N GLY A 37 31.84 6.01 1.31
CA GLY A 37 33.16 5.36 1.23
C GLY A 37 33.59 4.89 2.63
N ASN A 38 34.12 3.70 2.90
CA ASN A 38 34.84 2.78 2.05
C ASN A 38 34.76 1.36 2.67
N THR A 39 35.03 0.38 1.82
CA THR A 39 35.09 -1.06 2.04
C THR A 39 36.14 -1.49 3.08
N LEU A 40 35.95 -2.69 3.68
CA LEU A 40 36.89 -3.83 3.71
C LEU A 40 36.31 -4.97 4.56
N GLY A 41 36.21 -6.16 3.96
CA GLY A 41 35.89 -7.43 4.63
C GLY A 41 37.13 -8.12 5.21
N PRO A 42 37.14 -9.46 5.28
CA PRO A 42 36.98 -10.22 6.52
C PRO A 42 38.32 -10.72 7.08
N ALA A 43 38.41 -10.85 8.40
CA ALA A 43 39.56 -11.47 9.06
C ALA A 43 39.27 -12.96 9.32
N THR A 44 40.24 -13.75 8.89
CA THR A 44 40.33 -15.20 8.86
C THR A 44 40.58 -15.82 10.23
N THR A 45 40.22 -17.11 10.30
CA THR A 45 40.66 -18.11 11.27
C THR A 45 42.16 -18.13 11.48
N ASP A 46 42.60 -18.26 12.74
CA ASP A 46 43.82 -18.99 13.10
C ASP A 46 43.63 -19.68 14.45
N THR A 47 44.11 -20.92 14.48
CA THR A 47 43.94 -21.93 15.52
C THR A 47 45.20 -22.01 16.39
N GLU A 48 44.98 -22.36 17.66
CA GLU A 48 45.91 -22.96 18.65
C GLU A 48 46.97 -22.08 19.32
N SER A 49 46.82 -21.89 20.63
CA SER A 49 47.84 -22.34 21.59
C SER A 49 47.27 -22.39 23.01
N THR A 50 47.39 -23.57 23.62
CA THR A 50 47.12 -23.88 25.03
C THR A 50 47.94 -23.01 25.98
N GLY A 51 47.29 -22.38 26.97
CA GLY A 51 47.95 -21.61 28.01
C GLY A 51 47.02 -21.27 29.17
N GLN A 52 46.93 -22.20 30.12
CA GLN A 52 46.84 -21.99 31.57
C GLN A 52 46.01 -20.78 32.08
N VAL A 53 44.81 -21.07 32.57
CA VAL A 53 43.98 -20.15 33.36
C VAL A 53 44.66 -19.89 34.71
N THR A 54 45.16 -18.68 34.89
CA THR A 54 45.52 -18.12 36.20
C THR A 54 44.29 -17.46 36.81
N THR A 55 43.80 -18.02 37.90
CA THR A 55 42.94 -17.36 38.89
C THR A 55 43.66 -16.11 39.43
N PHE A 56 43.02 -14.95 39.33
CA PHE A 56 43.46 -13.73 39.99
C PHE A 56 42.72 -13.60 41.33
N GLU A 57 43.45 -13.81 42.42
CA GLU A 57 43.26 -13.11 43.70
C GLU A 57 43.98 -11.75 43.61
N PRO A 58 43.53 -10.72 44.35
CA PRO A 58 44.25 -10.33 45.58
C PRO A 58 43.24 -9.90 46.67
N ASP A 59 43.50 -9.88 47.98
CA ASP A 59 44.73 -9.76 48.77
C ASP A 59 44.42 -10.32 50.18
N THR A 60 45.06 -11.42 50.59
CA THR A 60 45.16 -11.79 52.02
C THR A 60 46.49 -11.30 52.57
N GLY A 61 46.46 -10.12 53.16
CA GLY A 61 47.56 -9.57 53.96
C GLY A 61 47.54 -10.17 55.37
N MET A 62 48.39 -11.17 55.60
CA MET A 62 48.81 -11.59 56.94
C MET A 62 49.55 -10.45 57.65
N MET A 63 49.02 -10.00 58.79
CA MET A 63 49.79 -9.30 59.81
C MET A 63 49.93 -10.21 61.03
N THR A 64 51.13 -10.73 61.21
CA THR A 64 51.61 -11.28 62.47
C THR A 64 51.76 -10.14 63.48
N GLY A 65 50.94 -10.13 64.54
CA GLY A 65 51.04 -9.20 65.65
C GLY A 65 50.45 -9.85 66.90
N GLY A 66 51.25 -9.94 67.95
CA GLY A 66 51.03 -10.83 69.09
C GLY A 66 49.76 -10.57 69.90
N ALA A 67 49.21 -11.67 70.43
CA ALA A 67 48.40 -11.64 71.62
C ALA A 67 49.24 -11.05 72.77
N THR A 68 48.84 -9.88 73.27
CA THR A 68 49.06 -9.53 74.66
C THR A 68 47.71 -9.60 75.34
N GLU A 69 47.60 -10.60 76.20
CA GLU A 69 46.56 -10.77 77.21
C GLU A 69 46.54 -9.49 78.05
N ASP A 70 45.54 -8.62 77.84
CA ASP A 70 45.28 -7.49 78.74
C ASP A 70 44.58 -8.02 80.00
N THR A 71 45.38 -8.70 80.81
CA THR A 71 45.02 -9.01 82.19
C THR A 71 45.54 -7.88 83.07
N GLY A 72 44.60 -7.06 83.54
CA GLY A 72 44.76 -6.32 84.79
C GLY A 72 45.34 -4.92 84.64
N ARG A 73 44.43 -3.96 84.48
CA ARG A 73 44.61 -2.65 85.09
C ARG A 73 43.31 -2.23 85.80
N PRO A 74 43.32 -2.04 87.13
CA PRO A 74 42.19 -1.41 87.80
C PRO A 74 42.27 0.08 87.47
N ASP A 75 41.31 0.55 86.67
CA ASP A 75 41.09 1.99 86.53
C ASP A 75 40.72 2.55 87.91
N THR A 76 41.56 3.46 88.37
CA THR A 76 41.36 4.26 89.60
C THR A 76 41.01 5.71 89.23
N GLY A 77 40.43 5.89 88.05
CA GLY A 77 39.77 7.13 87.66
C GLY A 77 38.39 7.19 88.31
N THR A 78 38.16 8.24 89.09
CA THR A 78 36.80 8.63 89.51
C THR A 78 36.12 9.24 88.29
N ASP A 79 35.63 8.36 87.41
CA ASP A 79 34.65 8.78 86.41
C ASP A 79 33.36 9.10 87.15
N THR A 80 32.96 10.37 87.07
CA THR A 80 31.72 10.89 87.66
C THR A 80 30.75 11.30 86.56
N GLY A 81 30.95 10.79 85.33
CA GLY A 81 29.91 10.68 84.32
C GLY A 81 29.14 9.36 84.49
N PRO A 82 27.85 9.30 84.18
CA PRO A 82 27.13 8.03 84.10
C PRO A 82 27.72 7.22 82.93
N ASP A 83 28.39 6.12 83.26
CA ASP A 83 28.82 5.09 82.32
C ASP A 83 27.60 4.20 81.98
N PRO A 84 27.17 4.13 80.71
CA PRO A 84 25.98 3.36 80.33
C PRO A 84 26.23 1.85 80.18
N ASP A 85 27.46 1.35 80.31
CA ASP A 85 27.80 -0.01 79.85
C ASP A 85 28.39 -0.98 80.91
N THR A 86 28.25 -0.75 82.22
CA THR A 86 28.57 -1.80 83.21
C THR A 86 27.61 -1.86 84.40
N GLY A 87 26.73 -2.88 84.38
CA GLY A 87 25.79 -3.23 85.45
C GLY A 87 26.45 -3.66 86.76
N SER A 88 26.95 -2.69 87.54
CA SER A 88 27.22 -2.86 88.96
C SER A 88 27.21 -1.51 89.68
N ASP A 89 26.12 -0.76 89.60
CA ASP A 89 25.81 0.28 90.59
C ASP A 89 24.63 -0.15 91.46
N THR A 90 24.89 -0.20 92.76
CA THR A 90 23.95 -0.45 93.85
C THR A 90 22.87 0.63 93.89
N GLY A 91 21.89 0.54 93.00
CA GLY A 91 20.79 1.49 92.89
C GLY A 91 19.68 1.15 91.89
N CYS A 92 19.86 0.15 91.03
CA CYS A 92 18.82 -0.22 90.07
C CYS A 92 17.70 -1.02 90.73
N ALA A 93 16.49 -0.45 90.77
CA ALA A 93 15.28 -1.19 91.07
C ALA A 93 14.77 -1.77 89.74
N PRO A 94 14.62 -3.09 89.60
CA PRO A 94 14.26 -3.69 88.32
C PRO A 94 12.84 -3.25 87.90
N GLU A 95 12.75 -2.57 86.77
CA GLU A 95 11.50 -2.21 86.10
C GLU A 95 11.33 -3.04 84.82
N PRO A 96 10.11 -3.19 84.25
CA PRO A 96 9.95 -3.86 82.96
C PRO A 96 10.73 -3.14 81.86
N GLU A 97 11.30 -3.91 80.93
CA GLU A 97 12.03 -3.34 79.79
C GLU A 97 11.18 -2.38 78.95
N VAL A 98 11.82 -1.29 78.53
CA VAL A 98 11.30 -0.26 77.61
C VAL A 98 12.28 -0.15 76.47
N CYS A 99 11.80 0.02 75.24
CA CYS A 99 12.67 0.17 74.07
C CYS A 99 13.30 1.58 74.03
N ASP A 100 14.37 1.77 74.79
CA ASP A 100 15.09 3.04 74.91
C ASP A 100 16.63 2.90 74.86
N GLY A 101 17.12 1.66 74.64
CA GLY A 101 18.55 1.38 74.56
C GLY A 101 19.22 1.33 75.93
N MET A 102 18.44 1.20 77.01
CA MET A 102 18.92 1.03 78.38
C MET A 102 18.50 -0.35 78.94
N ASP A 103 19.27 -0.85 79.91
CA ASP A 103 18.94 -2.06 80.67
C ASP A 103 18.09 -1.64 81.88
N ASN A 104 16.76 -1.71 81.74
CA ASN A 104 15.80 -1.18 82.73
C ASN A 104 15.49 -2.20 83.84
N ASP A 105 15.64 -3.49 83.57
CA ASP A 105 15.46 -4.57 84.52
C ASP A 105 16.78 -5.02 85.18
N CYS A 106 17.91 -4.48 84.72
CA CYS A 106 19.26 -4.68 85.23
C CYS A 106 19.71 -6.14 85.22
N ASN A 107 19.26 -6.91 84.22
CA ASN A 107 19.66 -8.29 84.01
C ASN A 107 20.97 -8.43 83.20
N GLY A 108 21.51 -7.33 82.69
CA GLY A 108 22.72 -7.26 81.87
C GLY A 108 22.47 -7.36 80.36
N MET A 109 21.21 -7.30 79.93
CA MET A 109 20.80 -7.30 78.52
C MET A 109 19.93 -6.08 78.23
N VAL A 110 20.43 -5.21 77.37
CA VAL A 110 19.68 -4.04 76.90
C VAL A 110 18.49 -4.49 76.03
N ASP A 111 17.30 -3.92 76.29
CA ASP A 111 16.07 -4.12 75.52
C ASP A 111 15.69 -5.61 75.28
N ASP A 112 15.91 -6.51 76.25
CA ASP A 112 15.58 -7.95 76.06
C ASP A 112 14.06 -8.21 76.01
N GLY A 113 13.66 -9.24 75.27
CA GLY A 113 12.25 -9.65 75.18
C GLY A 113 11.36 -8.79 74.27
N ASN A 114 11.93 -7.94 73.41
CA ASN A 114 11.21 -7.10 72.45
C ASN A 114 10.22 -6.11 73.10
N PRO A 115 10.67 -5.21 74.00
CA PRO A 115 9.80 -4.28 74.70
C PRO A 115 9.08 -3.34 73.71
N GLY A 116 7.75 -3.21 73.82
CA GLY A 116 6.94 -2.41 72.89
C GLY A 116 6.76 -3.01 71.48
N GLY A 117 7.28 -4.22 71.25
CA GLY A 117 7.13 -4.97 70.00
C GLY A 117 5.96 -5.97 70.00
N GLY A 118 5.61 -6.48 68.83
CA GLY A 118 4.56 -7.50 68.61
C GLY A 118 3.16 -6.95 68.33
N GLU A 119 3.01 -5.63 68.22
CA GLU A 119 1.75 -5.00 67.81
C GLU A 119 1.71 -4.85 66.29
N ASP A 120 0.51 -4.98 65.71
CA ASP A 120 0.29 -4.71 64.29
C ASP A 120 0.59 -3.23 63.99
N CYS A 121 1.37 -3.00 62.93
CA CYS A 121 1.73 -1.65 62.49
C CYS A 121 1.68 -1.54 60.96
N ASP A 122 1.64 -0.30 60.48
CA ASP A 122 1.75 0.02 59.06
C ASP A 122 3.21 0.39 58.76
N THR A 123 3.87 -0.36 57.89
CA THR A 123 5.27 -0.14 57.49
C THR A 123 5.44 1.12 56.64
N GLY A 124 4.34 1.68 56.12
CA GLY A 124 4.33 2.77 55.15
C GLY A 124 4.64 2.31 53.72
N LEU A 125 4.86 1.01 53.50
CA LEU A 125 4.99 0.41 52.18
C LEU A 125 3.61 0.19 51.55
N PRO A 126 3.49 0.21 50.22
CA PRO A 126 2.22 -0.03 49.56
C PRO A 126 1.78 -1.51 49.67
N SER A 127 0.48 -1.72 49.46
CA SER A 127 -0.10 -3.05 49.14
C SER A 127 0.11 -4.12 50.23
N VAL A 128 0.47 -5.36 49.85
CA VAL A 128 0.66 -6.50 50.75
C VAL A 128 1.76 -6.28 51.78
N CYS A 129 2.64 -5.31 51.54
CA CYS A 129 3.80 -4.99 52.35
C CYS A 129 3.48 -3.95 53.43
N ALA A 130 2.28 -3.37 53.41
CA ALA A 130 1.82 -2.39 54.40
C ALA A 130 1.71 -3.00 55.81
N ALA A 131 1.34 -4.28 55.90
CA ALA A 131 1.23 -4.95 57.19
C ALA A 131 2.63 -5.26 57.76
N GLY A 132 2.88 -4.79 58.98
CA GLY A 132 4.08 -5.08 59.75
C GLY A 132 3.77 -5.41 61.22
N GLN A 133 4.80 -5.80 61.95
CA GLN A 133 4.77 -5.90 63.41
C GLN A 133 5.86 -5.04 64.00
N THR A 134 5.56 -4.41 65.14
CA THR A 134 6.54 -3.60 65.86
C THR A 134 7.66 -4.48 66.42
N ALA A 135 8.90 -3.98 66.38
CA ALA A 135 10.06 -4.61 66.98
C ALA A 135 10.95 -3.54 67.64
N CYS A 136 11.59 -3.87 68.74
CA CYS A 136 12.60 -3.02 69.36
C CYS A 136 13.96 -3.27 68.70
N GLU A 137 14.47 -2.27 67.98
CA GLU A 137 15.77 -2.35 67.30
C GLU A 137 16.58 -1.09 67.60
N GLY A 138 17.71 -1.26 68.29
CA GLY A 138 18.64 -0.16 68.60
C GLY A 138 18.02 0.94 69.48
N GLY A 139 17.24 0.56 70.50
CA GLY A 139 16.60 1.49 71.42
C GLY A 139 15.43 2.29 70.83
N SER A 140 14.83 1.80 69.73
CA SER A 140 13.63 2.40 69.14
C SER A 140 12.66 1.33 68.64
N VAL A 141 11.37 1.56 68.85
CA VAL A 141 10.31 0.73 68.26
C VAL A 141 10.24 1.04 66.76
N VAL A 142 10.55 0.05 65.93
CA VAL A 142 10.45 0.08 64.46
C VAL A 142 9.30 -0.80 63.99
N CYS A 143 8.74 -0.53 62.81
CA CYS A 143 7.72 -1.38 62.19
C CYS A 143 8.34 -2.21 61.07
N ASN A 144 8.45 -3.51 61.27
CA ASN A 144 9.05 -4.41 60.28
C ASN A 144 7.96 -5.13 59.49
N ALA A 145 8.09 -5.18 58.16
CA ALA A 145 7.21 -5.94 57.30
C ALA A 145 7.25 -7.43 57.68
N ILE A 146 6.08 -8.04 57.80
CA ILE A 146 5.94 -9.46 58.19
C ILE A 146 5.81 -10.40 56.98
N GLU A 147 5.47 -9.85 55.81
CA GLU A 147 5.47 -10.59 54.54
C GLU A 147 6.67 -10.17 53.69
N MET A 148 7.40 -11.16 53.15
CA MET A 148 8.42 -10.91 52.13
C MET A 148 7.74 -10.89 50.77
N GLY A 149 8.05 -9.89 49.95
CA GLY A 149 7.49 -9.76 48.61
C GLY A 149 7.70 -11.03 47.77
N THR A 150 6.71 -11.37 46.95
CA THR A 150 6.77 -12.44 45.95
C THR A 150 6.90 -11.86 44.55
N PRO A 151 7.40 -12.60 43.55
CA PRO A 151 7.39 -12.11 42.17
C PRO A 151 5.99 -11.63 41.74
N GLU A 152 5.94 -10.55 40.98
CA GLU A 152 4.70 -9.95 40.48
C GLU A 152 3.78 -10.98 39.82
N VAL A 153 2.49 -10.88 40.15
CA VAL A 153 1.39 -11.57 39.51
C VAL A 153 0.47 -10.49 38.95
N CYS A 154 -0.15 -10.74 37.79
CA CYS A 154 -1.06 -9.77 37.20
C CYS A 154 -2.40 -9.74 37.95
N ASP A 155 -2.46 -8.98 39.04
CA ASP A 155 -3.63 -8.88 39.93
C ASP A 155 -3.88 -7.46 40.46
N ASN A 156 -3.14 -6.46 39.95
CA ASN A 156 -3.22 -5.05 40.33
C ASN A 156 -2.80 -4.83 41.81
N VAL A 157 -1.87 -5.65 42.29
CA VAL A 157 -1.25 -5.61 43.61
C VAL A 157 0.27 -5.55 43.40
N ASP A 158 0.97 -4.67 44.10
CA ASP A 158 2.44 -4.73 44.22
C ASP A 158 2.76 -5.93 45.12
N ASN A 159 3.20 -7.05 44.54
CA ASN A 159 3.49 -8.29 45.26
C ASN A 159 4.94 -8.34 45.72
N ASP A 160 5.87 -7.71 45.01
CA ASP A 160 7.32 -7.78 45.29
C ASP A 160 7.82 -6.63 46.19
N CYS A 161 6.93 -5.73 46.59
CA CYS A 161 7.17 -4.58 47.47
C CYS A 161 8.11 -3.53 46.88
N ASN A 162 8.27 -3.46 45.55
CA ASN A 162 9.20 -2.51 44.92
C ASN A 162 8.58 -1.10 44.70
N GLY A 163 7.29 -0.93 44.99
CA GLY A 163 6.55 0.31 44.83
C GLY A 163 5.85 0.46 43.47
N MET A 164 5.94 -0.54 42.59
CA MET A 164 5.32 -0.57 41.27
C MET A 164 4.38 -1.76 41.15
N VAL A 165 3.11 -1.48 40.87
CA VAL A 165 2.09 -2.51 40.67
C VAL A 165 2.25 -3.17 39.30
N ASP A 166 2.23 -4.50 39.25
CA ASP A 166 2.28 -5.32 38.04
C ASP A 166 3.51 -5.02 37.14
N ASP A 167 4.68 -4.70 37.72
CA ASP A 167 5.87 -4.37 36.93
C ASP A 167 6.43 -5.57 36.17
N GLY A 168 7.04 -5.32 35.00
CA GLY A 168 7.67 -6.38 34.21
C GLY A 168 6.69 -7.29 33.44
N ASN A 169 5.41 -6.91 33.31
CA ASN A 169 4.39 -7.63 32.54
C ASN A 169 4.17 -9.09 33.03
N PRO A 170 3.77 -9.29 34.29
CA PRO A 170 3.59 -10.62 34.87
C PRO A 170 2.51 -11.41 34.12
N GLY A 171 2.81 -12.68 33.80
CA GLY A 171 1.91 -13.54 33.01
C GLY A 171 1.79 -13.18 31.52
N GLY A 172 2.52 -12.16 31.05
CA GLY A 172 2.56 -11.73 29.65
C GLY A 172 3.59 -12.46 28.79
N GLY A 173 3.67 -12.06 27.51
CA GLY A 173 4.69 -12.50 26.54
C GLY A 173 4.36 -13.78 25.76
N ALA A 174 3.36 -14.56 26.20
CA ALA A 174 2.88 -15.70 25.44
C ALA A 174 2.03 -15.25 24.23
N ALA A 175 2.21 -15.92 23.09
CA ALA A 175 1.34 -15.74 21.93
C ALA A 175 -0.10 -16.15 22.28
N CYS A 176 -1.06 -15.38 21.80
CA CYS A 176 -2.48 -15.58 22.03
C CYS A 176 -3.29 -15.22 20.79
N ASN A 177 -4.57 -15.59 20.78
CA ASN A 177 -5.51 -15.19 19.74
C ASN A 177 -6.51 -14.19 20.32
N THR A 178 -6.63 -13.02 19.70
CA THR A 178 -7.47 -11.91 20.17
C THR A 178 -8.96 -12.12 19.87
N GLY A 179 -9.29 -13.09 19.02
CA GLY A 179 -10.63 -13.31 18.48
C GLY A 179 -11.03 -12.33 17.37
N MET A 180 -10.18 -11.36 17.04
CA MET A 180 -10.39 -10.45 15.92
C MET A 180 -10.07 -11.15 14.59
N PRO A 181 -10.66 -10.70 13.46
CA PRO A 181 -10.32 -11.23 12.15
C PRO A 181 -8.99 -10.66 11.62
N GLY A 182 -8.55 -11.19 10.49
CA GLY A 182 -7.39 -10.66 9.75
C GLY A 182 -6.09 -10.70 10.53
N VAL A 183 -5.22 -9.72 10.26
CA VAL A 183 -3.89 -9.60 10.88
C VAL A 183 -3.99 -9.35 12.38
N CYS A 184 -5.09 -8.76 12.85
CA CYS A 184 -5.35 -8.51 14.27
C CYS A 184 -5.59 -9.78 15.10
N ALA A 185 -5.80 -10.93 14.47
CA ALA A 185 -6.10 -12.19 15.15
C ALA A 185 -4.93 -12.66 16.05
N VAL A 186 -3.69 -12.38 15.62
CA VAL A 186 -2.49 -12.75 16.36
C VAL A 186 -2.18 -11.67 17.39
N GLY A 187 -2.04 -12.08 18.64
CA GLY A 187 -1.70 -11.19 19.73
C GLY A 187 -0.67 -11.78 20.68
N THR A 188 -0.31 -10.96 21.66
CA THR A 188 0.58 -11.33 22.76
C THR A 188 -0.09 -10.94 24.07
N ASN A 189 -0.02 -11.84 25.05
CA ASN A 189 -0.54 -11.59 26.39
C ASN A 189 0.21 -10.41 27.04
N ALA A 190 -0.55 -9.49 27.62
CA ALA A 190 -0.04 -8.37 28.41
C ALA A 190 -0.88 -8.19 29.68
N CYS A 191 -0.22 -7.87 30.79
CA CYS A 191 -0.88 -7.47 32.02
C CYS A 191 -1.39 -6.04 31.87
N GLN A 192 -2.71 -5.86 31.92
CA GLN A 192 -3.35 -4.55 31.88
C GLN A 192 -4.45 -4.48 32.94
N GLY A 193 -4.23 -3.65 33.97
CA GLY A 193 -5.19 -3.44 35.06
C GLY A 193 -5.48 -4.71 35.88
N GLY A 194 -4.44 -5.46 36.26
CA GLY A 194 -4.57 -6.69 37.04
C GLY A 194 -5.22 -7.85 36.32
N SER A 195 -5.18 -7.86 34.99
CA SER A 195 -5.62 -9.01 34.20
C SER A 195 -4.73 -9.23 32.99
N VAL A 196 -4.46 -10.50 32.69
CA VAL A 196 -3.75 -10.89 31.48
C VAL A 196 -4.73 -10.77 30.31
N VAL A 197 -4.49 -9.78 29.45
CA VAL A 197 -5.27 -9.48 28.25
C VAL A 197 -4.48 -9.87 27.02
N CYS A 198 -5.14 -10.48 26.03
CA CYS A 198 -4.54 -10.72 24.73
C CYS A 198 -4.59 -9.45 23.87
N VAL A 199 -3.43 -8.83 23.61
CA VAL A 199 -3.34 -7.59 22.83
C VAL A 199 -2.90 -7.92 21.40
N PRO A 200 -3.58 -7.41 20.35
CA PRO A 200 -3.14 -7.60 18.97
C PRO A 200 -1.71 -7.14 18.75
N ASN A 201 -0.91 -7.93 18.01
CA ASN A 201 0.45 -7.54 17.65
C ASN A 201 0.45 -6.43 16.58
N GLU A 202 -0.53 -6.49 15.68
CA GLU A 202 -0.79 -5.49 14.64
C GLU A 202 -2.13 -4.79 14.93
N THR A 203 -2.17 -3.48 14.72
CA THR A 203 -3.41 -2.69 14.84
C THR A 203 -4.07 -2.54 13.48
N ALA A 204 -5.41 -2.49 13.45
CA ALA A 204 -6.17 -2.24 12.24
C ALA A 204 -5.64 -1.02 11.47
N SER A 205 -5.39 -1.21 10.18
CA SER A 205 -4.87 -0.19 9.28
C SER A 205 -5.74 -0.09 8.02
N ALA A 206 -5.35 0.70 7.02
CA ALA A 206 -6.10 0.76 5.77
C ALA A 206 -5.68 -0.42 4.87
N GLU A 207 -6.65 -1.00 4.16
CA GLU A 207 -6.41 -2.12 3.26
C GLU A 207 -5.27 -1.85 2.26
N THR A 208 -4.37 -2.83 2.17
CA THR A 208 -3.39 -3.01 1.11
C THR A 208 -3.84 -4.15 0.22
N CYS A 209 -3.42 -4.16 -1.05
CA CYS A 209 -3.74 -5.26 -1.96
C CYS A 209 -2.70 -6.40 -1.81
N ASP A 210 -2.79 -7.15 -0.71
CA ASP A 210 -1.84 -8.20 -0.37
C ASP A 210 -2.51 -9.53 0.02
N GLY A 211 -3.85 -9.57 0.05
CA GLY A 211 -4.61 -10.78 0.35
C GLY A 211 -4.80 -11.00 1.85
N GLU A 212 -4.47 -10.01 2.68
CA GLU A 212 -4.74 -9.97 4.10
C GLU A 212 -5.92 -9.03 4.42
N ASP A 213 -6.43 -9.10 5.65
CA ASP A 213 -7.51 -8.23 6.17
C ASP A 213 -6.83 -7.28 7.18
N ASP A 214 -6.37 -6.14 6.66
CA ASP A 214 -5.54 -5.15 7.36
C ASP A 214 -6.37 -4.29 8.30
N ASP A 215 -7.60 -3.98 7.92
CA ASP A 215 -8.54 -3.18 8.71
C ASP A 215 -9.33 -4.02 9.72
N CYS A 216 -9.13 -5.35 9.68
CA CYS A 216 -9.68 -6.33 10.60
C CYS A 216 -11.21 -6.26 10.67
N ASN A 217 -11.87 -6.02 9.54
CA ASN A 217 -13.32 -5.99 9.43
C ASN A 217 -13.92 -7.33 8.97
N GLY A 218 -13.08 -8.31 8.64
CA GLY A 218 -13.48 -9.64 8.19
C GLY A 218 -13.62 -9.78 6.67
N VAL A 219 -13.21 -8.77 5.90
CA VAL A 219 -13.24 -8.78 4.43
C VAL A 219 -11.87 -8.39 3.89
N VAL A 220 -11.17 -9.38 3.35
CA VAL A 220 -9.88 -9.23 2.67
C VAL A 220 -9.96 -8.29 1.46
N ASP A 221 -8.97 -7.42 1.34
CA ASP A 221 -8.75 -6.46 0.24
C ASP A 221 -9.98 -5.60 -0.10
N ASN A 222 -10.75 -5.13 0.90
CA ASN A 222 -12.00 -4.43 0.60
C ASN A 222 -11.75 -3.03 0.01
N GLY A 223 -12.66 -2.57 -0.87
CA GLY A 223 -12.61 -1.21 -1.40
C GLY A 223 -11.58 -0.95 -2.51
N ASN A 224 -11.04 -2.01 -3.13
CA ASN A 224 -10.05 -1.93 -4.22
C ASN A 224 -8.77 -1.16 -3.83
N PRO A 225 -8.05 -1.61 -2.77
CA PRO A 225 -6.85 -0.94 -2.30
C PRO A 225 -5.77 -0.90 -3.38
N GLY A 226 -5.09 0.24 -3.54
CA GLY A 226 -4.08 0.46 -4.58
C GLY A 226 -4.60 0.49 -6.03
N GLY A 227 -5.92 0.32 -6.24
CA GLY A 227 -6.56 0.34 -7.56
C GLY A 227 -6.97 1.73 -8.05
N GLY A 228 -7.69 1.76 -9.18
CA GLY A 228 -8.27 2.96 -9.78
C GLY A 228 -7.31 3.79 -10.65
N GLY A 229 -6.00 3.55 -10.55
CA GLY A 229 -5.02 4.14 -11.45
C GLY A 229 -5.10 3.57 -12.88
N ALA A 230 -4.82 4.40 -13.88
CA ALA A 230 -4.69 3.94 -15.26
C ALA A 230 -3.47 3.04 -15.43
N CYS A 231 -3.59 2.03 -16.27
CA CYS A 231 -2.53 1.07 -16.57
C CYS A 231 -2.58 0.63 -18.04
N VAL A 232 -1.54 -0.08 -18.47
CA VAL A 232 -1.46 -0.66 -19.82
C VAL A 232 -1.56 -2.18 -19.71
N THR A 233 -2.54 -2.78 -20.38
CA THR A 233 -2.84 -4.22 -20.31
C THR A 233 -1.85 -5.06 -21.11
N GLY A 234 -1.14 -4.44 -22.06
CA GLY A 234 -0.29 -5.12 -23.03
C GLY A 234 -1.06 -5.65 -24.25
N GLN A 235 -2.39 -5.49 -24.29
CA GLN A 235 -3.19 -5.77 -25.49
C GLN A 235 -3.07 -4.60 -26.48
N PRO A 236 -3.26 -4.87 -27.79
CA PRO A 236 -3.19 -3.85 -28.81
C PRO A 236 -4.49 -3.02 -28.86
N GLY A 237 -4.50 -2.02 -29.74
CA GLY A 237 -5.68 -1.21 -30.02
C GLY A 237 -6.30 -0.53 -28.81
N ILE A 238 -7.63 -0.48 -28.83
CA ILE A 238 -8.43 0.15 -27.77
C ILE A 238 -8.37 -0.62 -26.44
N CYS A 239 -8.01 -1.92 -26.48
CA CYS A 239 -7.87 -2.77 -25.29
C CYS A 239 -6.60 -2.48 -24.49
N SER A 240 -5.67 -1.69 -25.04
CA SER A 240 -4.41 -1.37 -24.37
C SER A 240 -4.60 -0.59 -23.06
N ALA A 241 -5.62 0.27 -23.02
CA ALA A 241 -5.94 1.06 -21.83
C ALA A 241 -6.70 0.21 -20.80
N GLY A 242 -6.19 0.19 -19.57
CA GLY A 242 -6.83 -0.47 -18.44
C GLY A 242 -6.87 0.37 -17.17
N THR A 243 -7.53 -0.17 -16.16
CA THR A 243 -7.57 0.36 -14.80
C THR A 243 -7.10 -0.71 -13.81
N ASN A 244 -6.19 -0.33 -12.92
CA ASN A 244 -5.70 -1.19 -11.85
C ASN A 244 -6.85 -1.60 -10.92
N THR A 245 -6.96 -2.90 -10.68
CA THR A 245 -7.95 -3.49 -9.78
C THR A 245 -7.27 -4.51 -8.89
N CYS A 246 -7.50 -4.44 -7.59
CA CYS A 246 -7.08 -5.44 -6.64
C CYS A 246 -7.94 -6.69 -6.79
N THR A 247 -7.31 -7.83 -7.08
CA THR A 247 -8.01 -9.11 -7.23
C THR A 247 -7.13 -10.23 -6.70
N GLY A 248 -7.52 -10.81 -5.56
CA GLY A 248 -6.81 -11.92 -4.93
C GLY A 248 -5.44 -11.54 -4.39
N GLY A 249 -5.33 -10.42 -3.66
CA GLY A 249 -4.08 -9.95 -3.08
C GLY A 249 -3.05 -9.46 -4.09
N SER A 250 -3.48 -9.04 -5.27
CA SER A 250 -2.59 -8.51 -6.30
C SER A 250 -3.27 -7.47 -7.18
N ILE A 251 -2.53 -6.42 -7.52
CA ILE A 251 -2.98 -5.41 -8.48
C ILE A 251 -2.91 -5.99 -9.89
N VAL A 252 -4.08 -6.10 -10.53
CA VAL A 252 -4.25 -6.56 -11.90
C VAL A 252 -4.71 -5.39 -12.77
N CYS A 253 -4.10 -5.22 -13.94
CA CYS A 253 -4.57 -4.25 -14.92
C CYS A 253 -5.75 -4.84 -15.70
N GLN A 254 -6.98 -4.38 -15.40
CA GLN A 254 -8.18 -4.82 -16.12
C GLN A 254 -8.44 -3.87 -17.30
N GLN A 255 -8.65 -4.42 -18.49
CA GLN A 255 -8.94 -3.62 -19.69
C GLN A 255 -10.23 -2.79 -19.50
N ASN A 256 -10.19 -1.51 -19.90
CA ASN A 256 -11.34 -0.62 -19.81
C ASN A 256 -12.38 -0.94 -20.91
N THR A 257 -11.89 -1.43 -22.04
CA THR A 257 -12.69 -1.80 -23.20
C THR A 257 -12.40 -3.26 -23.55
N MET A 258 -13.46 -4.04 -23.74
CA MET A 258 -13.35 -5.42 -24.21
C MET A 258 -13.22 -5.41 -25.74
N ALA A 259 -12.46 -6.36 -26.29
CA ALA A 259 -12.37 -6.57 -27.72
C ALA A 259 -13.77 -6.73 -28.33
N ALA A 260 -14.02 -6.00 -29.42
CA ALA A 260 -15.15 -6.25 -30.28
C ALA A 260 -14.99 -7.62 -30.98
N PRO A 261 -16.10 -8.29 -31.37
CA PRO A 261 -15.99 -9.52 -32.15
C PRO A 261 -15.48 -9.28 -33.58
N ASP A 262 -15.70 -8.09 -34.12
CA ASP A 262 -15.29 -7.65 -35.46
C ASP A 262 -14.90 -6.14 -35.40
N GLU A 263 -14.07 -5.70 -36.34
CA GLU A 263 -13.60 -4.31 -36.47
C GLU A 263 -14.70 -3.31 -36.86
N VAL A 264 -14.63 -2.08 -36.34
CA VAL A 264 -15.46 -0.96 -36.83
C VAL A 264 -14.71 -0.21 -37.92
N CYS A 265 -14.91 -0.65 -39.15
CA CYS A 265 -14.17 -0.16 -40.32
C CYS A 265 -14.22 1.37 -40.51
N GLY A 266 -13.05 1.94 -40.80
CA GLY A 266 -12.85 3.33 -41.17
C GLY A 266 -12.73 4.28 -39.98
N ASN A 267 -12.59 3.76 -38.76
CA ASN A 267 -12.37 4.57 -37.56
C ASN A 267 -10.88 4.74 -37.20
N GLY A 268 -9.98 3.98 -37.84
CA GLY A 268 -8.54 4.04 -37.59
C GLY A 268 -8.12 3.48 -36.22
N LEU A 269 -8.97 2.67 -35.60
CA LEU A 269 -8.74 1.99 -34.34
C LEU A 269 -8.72 0.47 -34.57
N ASP A 270 -8.04 -0.24 -33.68
CA ASP A 270 -8.05 -1.72 -33.58
C ASP A 270 -9.04 -2.06 -32.47
N ASP A 271 -10.30 -2.27 -32.86
CA ASP A 271 -11.46 -2.51 -31.99
C ASP A 271 -11.57 -3.97 -31.55
N ASP A 272 -11.16 -4.91 -32.40
CA ASP A 272 -11.12 -6.34 -32.07
C ASP A 272 -9.83 -6.74 -31.31
N CYS A 273 -8.89 -5.81 -31.19
CA CYS A 273 -7.65 -5.93 -30.45
C CYS A 273 -6.79 -7.11 -30.93
N ASN A 274 -6.78 -7.38 -32.23
CA ASN A 274 -5.97 -8.42 -32.85
C ASN A 274 -4.57 -7.94 -33.25
N GLY A 275 -4.31 -6.63 -33.20
CA GLY A 275 -3.03 -6.01 -33.52
C GLY A 275 -2.92 -5.43 -34.93
N SER A 276 -3.98 -5.51 -35.72
CA SER A 276 -4.13 -4.82 -37.00
C SER A 276 -5.20 -3.73 -36.85
N VAL A 277 -5.10 -2.68 -37.66
CA VAL A 277 -6.10 -1.59 -37.65
C VAL A 277 -6.99 -1.77 -38.87
N ASP A 278 -8.31 -1.72 -38.67
CA ASP A 278 -9.34 -1.80 -39.71
C ASP A 278 -9.22 -3.08 -40.57
N ASP A 279 -8.83 -4.22 -39.98
CA ASP A 279 -8.81 -5.51 -40.68
C ASP A 279 -10.17 -6.24 -40.58
N GLY A 280 -10.29 -7.44 -41.14
CA GLY A 280 -11.57 -8.19 -41.07
C GLY A 280 -12.79 -7.51 -41.73
N CYS A 281 -12.62 -6.34 -42.37
CA CYS A 281 -13.62 -5.53 -43.07
C CYS A 281 -14.12 -6.17 -44.37
N GLY A 282 -14.43 -7.47 -44.32
CA GLY A 282 -14.78 -8.30 -45.45
C GLY A 282 -16.01 -7.78 -46.19
N GLY A 283 -15.77 -7.01 -47.25
CA GLY A 283 -16.60 -6.92 -48.45
C GLY A 283 -18.05 -6.48 -48.29
N MET A 284 -18.48 -6.02 -47.12
CA MET A 284 -19.80 -5.40 -46.94
C MET A 284 -19.67 -3.89 -47.02
N CYS A 285 -19.19 -3.42 -48.17
CA CYS A 285 -19.62 -2.11 -48.65
C CYS A 285 -21.16 -2.16 -48.67
N PRO A 286 -21.87 -1.23 -48.02
CA PRO A 286 -23.32 -1.27 -47.92
C PRO A 286 -24.02 -1.27 -49.29
N PHE A 287 -23.29 -0.97 -50.37
CA PHE A 287 -23.72 -1.05 -51.76
C PHE A 287 -22.52 -1.42 -52.68
N GLY A 288 -22.75 -2.03 -53.84
CA GLY A 288 -21.68 -2.38 -54.77
C GLY A 288 -20.99 -1.14 -55.36
N LEU A 289 -19.67 -1.20 -55.58
CA LEU A 289 -18.84 -0.12 -56.17
C LEU A 289 -19.44 0.46 -57.47
N CYS A 290 -20.20 -0.37 -58.18
CA CYS A 290 -20.76 -0.10 -59.51
C CYS A 290 -22.28 0.07 -59.51
N GLU A 291 -22.90 0.18 -58.33
CA GLU A 291 -24.34 0.34 -58.18
C GLU A 291 -24.68 1.81 -57.90
N SER A 292 -25.62 2.38 -58.67
CA SER A 292 -26.09 3.76 -58.53
C SER A 292 -27.62 3.81 -58.73
N PRO A 293 -28.37 4.55 -57.90
CA PRO A 293 -27.89 5.37 -56.77
C PRO A 293 -27.63 4.53 -55.51
N GLY A 294 -26.49 4.77 -54.86
CA GLY A 294 -26.08 4.16 -53.60
C GLY A 294 -25.93 5.15 -52.45
N MET A 295 -25.86 4.65 -51.23
CA MET A 295 -25.46 5.44 -50.05
C MET A 295 -23.97 5.84 -50.18
N PRO A 296 -23.52 6.96 -49.58
CA PRO A 296 -22.10 7.27 -49.51
C PRO A 296 -21.31 6.08 -48.92
N GLN A 297 -20.21 5.71 -49.56
CA GLN A 297 -19.38 4.59 -49.12
C GLN A 297 -18.57 4.97 -47.89
N THR A 298 -18.32 4.00 -47.01
CA THR A 298 -17.49 4.16 -45.82
C THR A 298 -16.02 4.19 -46.22
N LEU A 299 -15.26 5.22 -45.82
CA LEU A 299 -13.81 5.22 -45.98
C LEU A 299 -13.20 3.90 -45.44
N GLY A 300 -12.24 3.32 -46.15
CA GLY A 300 -11.57 2.07 -45.77
C GLY A 300 -12.29 0.79 -46.23
N CYS A 301 -13.46 0.85 -46.88
CA CYS A 301 -14.15 -0.36 -47.36
C CYS A 301 -13.60 -0.91 -48.68
N ASP A 302 -13.06 -0.05 -49.55
CA ASP A 302 -12.36 -0.42 -50.78
C ASP A 302 -11.27 0.64 -51.06
N PRO A 303 -10.01 0.25 -51.34
CA PRO A 303 -8.95 1.22 -51.65
C PRO A 303 -9.29 2.14 -52.84
N CYS A 304 -10.15 1.70 -53.77
CA CYS A 304 -10.66 2.55 -54.83
C CYS A 304 -11.63 3.61 -54.30
N VAL A 305 -12.51 3.25 -53.35
CA VAL A 305 -13.42 4.21 -52.71
C VAL A 305 -12.60 5.32 -52.06
N ASP A 306 -11.52 5.01 -51.36
CA ASP A 306 -10.67 6.03 -50.73
C ASP A 306 -10.05 7.00 -51.75
N GLN A 307 -9.65 6.50 -52.92
CA GLN A 307 -9.11 7.34 -53.99
C GLN A 307 -10.20 8.21 -54.63
N VAL A 308 -11.38 7.65 -54.87
CA VAL A 308 -12.55 8.39 -55.37
C VAL A 308 -12.98 9.45 -54.34
N CYS A 309 -13.03 9.11 -53.05
CA CYS A 309 -13.31 10.07 -51.96
C CYS A 309 -12.29 11.22 -51.90
N ALA A 310 -11.02 10.93 -52.18
CA ALA A 310 -9.96 11.92 -52.19
C ALA A 310 -10.03 12.84 -53.42
N ALA A 311 -10.54 12.32 -54.55
CA ALA A 311 -10.75 13.08 -55.79
C ALA A 311 -12.05 13.89 -55.74
N ASP A 312 -13.15 13.28 -55.29
CA ASP A 312 -14.46 13.88 -55.12
C ASP A 312 -15.07 13.57 -53.74
N ALA A 313 -15.00 14.57 -52.85
CA ALA A 313 -15.59 14.48 -51.51
C ALA A 313 -17.12 14.31 -51.52
N PHE A 314 -17.81 14.63 -52.63
CA PHE A 314 -19.26 14.45 -52.76
C PHE A 314 -19.64 12.97 -52.66
N CYS A 315 -18.84 12.08 -53.27
CA CYS A 315 -19.08 10.64 -53.31
C CYS A 315 -19.11 9.99 -51.92
N CYS A 316 -18.44 10.59 -50.95
CA CYS A 316 -18.30 10.03 -49.60
C CYS A 316 -19.05 10.82 -48.53
N SER A 317 -19.53 12.02 -48.86
CA SER A 317 -20.28 12.88 -47.94
C SER A 317 -21.77 13.00 -48.27
N ASN A 318 -22.18 12.74 -49.51
CA ASN A 318 -23.55 12.99 -49.96
C ASN A 318 -24.22 11.75 -50.55
N GLN A 319 -23.70 11.24 -51.67
CA GLN A 319 -24.31 10.12 -52.37
C GLN A 319 -23.32 9.45 -53.31
N TRP A 320 -23.39 8.13 -53.42
CA TRP A 320 -22.70 7.38 -54.46
C TRP A 320 -23.59 7.34 -55.71
N ASP A 321 -23.36 8.27 -56.64
CA ASP A 321 -24.15 8.40 -57.86
C ASP A 321 -23.40 7.90 -59.11
N SER A 322 -23.95 8.16 -60.31
CA SER A 322 -23.32 7.73 -61.56
C SER A 322 -21.99 8.44 -61.87
N ILE A 323 -21.74 9.60 -61.25
CA ILE A 323 -20.45 10.29 -61.37
C ILE A 323 -19.42 9.52 -60.55
N CYS A 324 -19.75 9.17 -59.30
CA CYS A 324 -18.90 8.35 -58.44
C CYS A 324 -18.55 6.98 -59.07
N VAL A 325 -19.52 6.32 -59.71
CA VAL A 325 -19.28 5.08 -60.47
C VAL A 325 -18.36 5.32 -61.67
N GLY A 326 -18.48 6.43 -62.38
CA GLY A 326 -17.57 6.79 -63.48
C GLY A 326 -16.16 7.16 -63.01
N GLU A 327 -16.02 7.64 -61.78
CA GLU A 327 -14.73 7.91 -61.16
C GLU A 327 -13.98 6.64 -60.77
N VAL A 328 -14.66 5.51 -60.57
CA VAL A 328 -13.99 4.21 -60.35
C VAL A 328 -13.08 3.84 -61.53
N GLU A 329 -13.53 4.06 -62.76
CA GLU A 329 -12.73 3.72 -63.93
C GLU A 329 -11.57 4.70 -64.16
N SER A 330 -11.75 5.96 -63.78
CA SER A 330 -10.81 7.04 -64.10
C SER A 330 -9.82 7.38 -62.99
N VAL A 331 -10.21 7.18 -61.73
CA VAL A 331 -9.39 7.48 -60.54
C VAL A 331 -8.61 6.26 -60.09
N CYS A 332 -9.25 5.09 -60.00
CA CYS A 332 -8.61 3.89 -59.46
C CYS A 332 -8.32 2.81 -60.52
N MET A 333 -8.62 3.09 -61.81
CA MET A 333 -8.33 2.23 -62.97
C MET A 333 -8.88 0.80 -62.85
N ARG A 334 -9.98 0.62 -62.11
CA ARG A 334 -10.63 -0.68 -61.93
C ARG A 334 -11.67 -0.92 -63.03
N ALA A 335 -11.62 -2.12 -63.59
CA ALA A 335 -12.54 -2.59 -64.63
C ALA A 335 -13.85 -3.18 -64.06
N ASP A 336 -14.02 -3.12 -62.75
CA ASP A 336 -15.09 -3.82 -62.03
C ASP A 336 -16.49 -3.26 -62.34
N CYS A 337 -16.58 -2.03 -62.85
CA CYS A 337 -17.84 -1.37 -63.23
C CYS A 337 -18.12 -1.39 -64.73
N ILE A 338 -17.31 -2.12 -65.50
CA ILE A 338 -17.51 -2.30 -66.93
C ILE A 338 -18.70 -3.24 -67.16
N ASP A 339 -19.59 -2.85 -68.08
CA ASP A 339 -20.64 -3.74 -68.59
C ASP A 339 -19.98 -5.00 -69.19
N PRO A 340 -20.36 -6.24 -68.79
CA PRO A 340 -19.76 -7.47 -69.32
C PRO A 340 -19.87 -7.64 -70.85
N ALA A 341 -20.69 -6.83 -71.54
CA ALA A 341 -20.72 -6.73 -72.99
C ALA A 341 -19.49 -6.00 -73.60
N CYS A 342 -18.65 -5.39 -72.78
CA CYS A 342 -17.51 -4.58 -73.18
C CYS A 342 -16.21 -5.37 -73.11
N ALA A 343 -15.43 -5.28 -74.20
CA ALA A 343 -14.23 -6.09 -74.34
C ALA A 343 -13.11 -5.67 -73.38
N HIS A 344 -12.99 -4.39 -73.06
CA HIS A 344 -11.97 -3.80 -72.19
C HIS A 344 -12.34 -2.36 -71.78
N LEU A 345 -11.46 -1.70 -71.01
CA LEU A 345 -11.58 -0.28 -70.63
C LEU A 345 -11.37 0.67 -71.82
N VAL A 346 -11.91 1.89 -71.71
CA VAL A 346 -11.82 2.95 -72.72
C VAL A 346 -10.39 3.40 -73.02
N CYS A 347 -9.47 3.27 -72.06
CA CYS A 347 -8.04 3.61 -72.21
C CYS A 347 -7.16 2.40 -72.54
N VAL A 348 -7.73 1.25 -72.89
CA VAL A 348 -6.98 0.03 -73.24
C VAL A 348 -7.22 -0.28 -74.71
N GLU A 349 -6.16 -0.57 -75.46
CA GLU A 349 -6.28 -1.00 -76.85
C GLU A 349 -6.84 -2.43 -76.97
N GLY A 350 -7.60 -2.71 -78.03
CA GLY A 350 -8.13 -4.04 -78.29
C GLY A 350 -9.27 -4.11 -79.31
N ALA A 351 -10.26 -4.94 -79.01
CA ALA A 351 -11.43 -5.12 -79.88
C ALA A 351 -12.29 -3.84 -79.88
N ALA A 352 -13.02 -3.59 -80.96
CA ALA A 352 -13.93 -2.44 -81.01
C ALA A 352 -14.88 -2.44 -79.80
N LEU A 353 -14.95 -1.30 -79.10
CA LEU A 353 -15.84 -1.12 -77.95
C LEU A 353 -17.26 -0.83 -78.43
N ALA A 354 -18.24 -1.45 -77.79
CA ALA A 354 -19.64 -1.14 -78.05
C ALA A 354 -19.96 0.26 -77.52
N MET A 355 -20.81 1.01 -78.24
CA MET A 355 -21.16 2.39 -77.85
C MET A 355 -21.78 2.50 -76.45
N ALA A 356 -22.37 1.42 -75.94
CA ALA A 356 -22.93 1.34 -74.60
C ALA A 356 -21.89 1.24 -73.48
N CYS A 357 -20.62 0.95 -73.81
CA CYS A 357 -19.58 0.66 -72.83
C CYS A 357 -19.17 1.85 -71.98
N HIS A 358 -19.17 3.04 -72.57
CA HIS A 358 -18.85 4.26 -71.86
C HIS A 358 -19.41 5.45 -72.67
N PRO A 359 -19.90 6.53 -72.04
CA PRO A 359 -20.39 7.71 -72.76
C PRO A 359 -19.33 8.30 -73.72
N CYS A 360 -18.05 8.25 -73.33
CA CYS A 360 -16.95 8.63 -74.21
C CYS A 360 -16.82 7.74 -75.45
N VAL A 361 -17.08 6.43 -75.34
CA VAL A 361 -17.06 5.55 -76.52
C VAL A 361 -18.13 6.02 -77.51
N THR A 362 -19.32 6.40 -77.06
CA THR A 362 -20.32 7.01 -77.96
C THR A 362 -19.80 8.28 -78.64
N THR A 363 -19.10 9.15 -77.93
CA THR A 363 -18.51 10.38 -78.49
C THR A 363 -17.41 10.10 -79.50
N VAL A 364 -16.46 9.24 -79.15
CA VAL A 364 -15.34 8.81 -80.01
C VAL A 364 -15.90 8.12 -81.25
N CYS A 365 -16.82 7.18 -81.10
CA CYS A 365 -17.45 6.49 -82.23
C CYS A 365 -18.33 7.39 -83.12
N GLY A 366 -18.82 8.51 -82.59
CA GLY A 366 -19.50 9.54 -83.37
C GLY A 366 -18.53 10.43 -84.17
N SER A 367 -17.26 10.51 -83.75
CA SER A 367 -16.19 11.23 -84.44
C SER A 367 -15.45 10.32 -85.42
N ASP A 368 -15.03 9.14 -84.95
CA ASP A 368 -14.37 8.10 -85.71
C ASP A 368 -15.13 6.77 -85.65
N ALA A 369 -15.80 6.45 -86.76
CA ALA A 369 -16.54 5.19 -86.91
C ALA A 369 -15.63 3.95 -86.93
N PHE A 370 -14.31 4.11 -87.14
CA PHE A 370 -13.36 3.00 -87.11
C PHE A 370 -13.29 2.35 -85.72
N CYS A 371 -13.31 3.17 -84.66
CA CYS A 371 -13.19 2.73 -83.26
C CYS A 371 -14.33 1.82 -82.77
N CYS A 372 -15.55 1.95 -83.33
CA CYS A 372 -16.68 1.05 -83.02
C CYS A 372 -16.86 -0.12 -83.98
N SER A 373 -16.20 -0.13 -85.14
CA SER A 373 -16.47 -1.11 -86.21
C SER A 373 -15.31 -2.05 -86.51
N ASN A 374 -14.07 -1.69 -86.15
CA ASN A 374 -12.89 -2.49 -86.44
C ASN A 374 -12.12 -2.84 -85.17
N THR A 375 -11.38 -1.88 -84.63
CA THR A 375 -10.49 -2.06 -83.48
C THR A 375 -10.42 -0.78 -82.68
N TRP A 376 -10.24 -0.93 -81.37
CA TRP A 376 -9.95 0.19 -80.49
C TRP A 376 -8.43 0.31 -80.38
N ASP A 377 -7.82 1.12 -81.23
CA ASP A 377 -6.35 1.26 -81.29
C ASP A 377 -5.86 2.52 -80.56
N SER A 378 -4.56 2.81 -80.66
CA SER A 378 -3.95 3.98 -80.03
C SER A 378 -4.57 5.31 -80.48
N ILE A 379 -5.12 5.39 -81.69
CA ILE A 379 -5.80 6.59 -82.18
C ILE A 379 -7.11 6.75 -81.42
N CYS A 380 -7.87 5.66 -81.25
CA CYS A 380 -9.08 5.68 -80.43
C CYS A 380 -8.81 6.09 -78.98
N VAL A 381 -7.69 5.63 -78.40
CA VAL A 381 -7.26 6.02 -77.03
C VAL A 381 -6.82 7.49 -76.97
N ASP A 382 -6.13 8.01 -77.97
CA ASP A 382 -5.78 9.44 -78.06
C ASP A 382 -7.03 10.34 -78.22
N GLU A 383 -8.04 9.84 -78.94
CA GLU A 383 -9.33 10.50 -79.11
C GLU A 383 -10.12 10.60 -77.79
N VAL A 384 -9.96 9.65 -76.88
CA VAL A 384 -10.56 9.70 -75.54
C VAL A 384 -10.05 10.91 -74.76
N GLY A 385 -8.74 11.17 -74.81
CA GLY A 385 -8.12 12.33 -74.16
C GLY A 385 -8.58 13.66 -74.76
N SER A 386 -8.74 13.72 -76.09
CA SER A 386 -9.06 14.95 -76.79
C SER A 386 -10.56 15.27 -76.87
N LEU A 387 -11.42 14.25 -77.00
CA LEU A 387 -12.88 14.43 -77.16
C LEU A 387 -13.63 14.36 -75.83
N CYS A 388 -13.12 13.60 -74.87
CA CYS A 388 -13.80 13.36 -73.60
C CYS A 388 -13.06 13.95 -72.39
N MET A 389 -11.90 14.59 -72.62
CA MET A 389 -11.04 15.17 -71.57
C MET A 389 -10.60 14.14 -70.52
N LEU A 390 -10.55 12.86 -70.90
CA LEU A 390 -10.20 11.76 -70.01
C LEU A 390 -8.73 11.39 -70.23
N ALA A 391 -7.89 11.56 -69.20
CA ALA A 391 -6.46 11.30 -69.33
C ALA A 391 -6.17 9.79 -69.29
N CYS A 392 -5.88 9.19 -70.45
CA CYS A 392 -5.36 7.83 -70.53
C CYS A 392 -3.85 7.84 -70.22
N PRO A 393 -3.37 7.08 -69.20
CA PRO A 393 -1.94 6.94 -68.94
C PRO A 393 -1.23 6.20 -70.08
N PRO A 394 0.09 6.42 -70.26
CA PRO A 394 0.87 5.83 -71.36
C PRO A 394 1.11 4.33 -71.25
#